data_AF-A0A2G3K4N8-F1
#
_entry.id   AF-A0A2G3K4N8-F1
#
_cell.length_a   1.000
_cell.length_b   1.000
_cell.length_c   1.000
_cell.angle_alpha   90.00
_cell.angle_beta   90.00
_cell.angle_gamma   90.00
#
_symmetry.space_group_name_H-M   'P 1'
#
loop_
_entity.id
_entity.type
_entity.pdbx_description
1 polymer ?
#
loop_
_entity_poly.entity_id
_entity_poly.type
_entity_poly.pdbx_seq_one_letter_code
_entity_poly.pdbx_strand_id
1 'polypeptide(L)'
;MTLFYSPKERGFFDDTMHDPLPDDAQPITPTLHTELLQAQSNGAEIVPSPTGQPMARMPELTAPQLRSQLHQALNHERLRREDEGFCYQGKTIDADPASMGRITSAVMAAMAAKSLGQPFVTSWTCADNSELELDAVGMMGMAVALAERNEALHAHCRARKAEVDALDLKALKAFVPAAGWPD
;
A
#
# COMPACT_ATOMS: atom_id res chain seq x y z
N MET A 1 30.89 -31.94 -22.01
CA MET A 1 30.52 -30.81 -21.16
C MET A 1 29.38 -31.25 -20.29
N THR A 2 29.70 -31.58 -19.05
CA THR A 2 28.75 -32.00 -18.03
C THR A 2 28.65 -30.87 -17.02
N LEU A 3 27.42 -30.44 -16.73
CA LEU A 3 27.18 -29.41 -15.73
C LEU A 3 27.02 -30.07 -14.36
N PHE A 4 27.56 -29.41 -13.34
CA PHE A 4 27.47 -29.83 -11.95
C PHE A 4 26.95 -28.70 -11.07
N TYR A 5 26.41 -29.06 -9.91
CA TYR A 5 26.08 -28.13 -8.84
C TYR A 5 26.76 -28.58 -7.55
N SER A 6 27.45 -27.65 -6.88
CA SER A 6 28.00 -27.89 -5.54
C SER A 6 27.06 -27.29 -4.49
N PRO A 7 26.47 -28.12 -3.59
CA PRO A 7 25.68 -27.63 -2.45
C PRO A 7 26.45 -26.69 -1.51
N LYS A 8 27.74 -26.95 -1.25
CA LYS A 8 28.59 -26.14 -0.36
C LYS A 8 28.89 -24.77 -0.95
N GLU A 9 29.32 -24.74 -2.21
CA GLU A 9 29.64 -23.50 -2.91
C GLU A 9 28.38 -22.77 -3.42
N ARG A 10 27.21 -23.44 -3.38
CA ARG A 10 25.93 -22.98 -3.91
C ARG A 10 26.05 -22.44 -5.35
N GLY A 11 26.86 -23.12 -6.16
CA GLY A 11 27.24 -22.67 -7.50
C GLY A 11 27.22 -23.78 -8.55
N PHE A 12 27.16 -23.39 -9.82
CA PHE A 12 27.26 -24.28 -10.96
C PHE A 12 28.70 -24.40 -11.45
N PHE A 13 29.08 -25.60 -11.85
CA PHE A 13 30.42 -25.95 -12.33
C PHE A 13 30.32 -26.72 -13.64
N ASP A 14 31.42 -26.77 -14.36
CA ASP A 14 31.54 -27.39 -15.67
C ASP A 14 32.87 -28.16 -15.73
N ASP A 15 32.82 -29.45 -16.11
CA ASP A 15 33.99 -30.34 -16.18
C ASP A 15 35.06 -29.92 -17.19
N THR A 16 34.75 -29.02 -18.12
CA THR A 16 35.70 -28.50 -19.10
C THR A 16 36.36 -27.20 -18.68
N MET A 17 35.75 -26.45 -17.75
CA MET A 17 36.24 -25.15 -17.29
C MET A 17 36.77 -25.16 -15.85
N HIS A 18 36.40 -26.16 -15.04
CA HIS A 18 36.74 -26.24 -13.63
C HIS A 18 37.48 -27.55 -13.32
N ASP A 19 38.76 -27.44 -12.96
CA ASP A 19 39.60 -28.55 -12.50
C ASP A 19 40.52 -28.06 -11.35
N PRO A 20 40.44 -28.65 -10.15
CA PRO A 20 39.53 -29.74 -9.75
C PRO A 20 38.08 -29.27 -9.54
N LEU A 21 37.13 -30.17 -9.77
CA LEU A 21 35.74 -29.99 -9.34
C LEU A 21 35.62 -30.11 -7.81
N PRO A 22 34.69 -29.39 -7.16
CA PRO A 22 34.40 -29.59 -5.74
C PRO A 22 33.98 -31.04 -5.44
N ASP A 23 34.41 -31.58 -4.30
CA ASP A 23 34.12 -32.97 -3.90
C ASP A 23 32.62 -33.28 -3.76
N ASP A 24 31.79 -32.27 -3.52
CA ASP A 24 30.34 -32.39 -3.35
C ASP A 24 29.56 -32.05 -4.63
N ALA A 25 30.23 -31.80 -5.74
CA ALA A 25 29.62 -31.46 -7.02
C ALA A 25 28.79 -32.63 -7.56
N GLN A 26 27.49 -32.41 -7.74
CA GLN A 26 26.55 -33.40 -8.29
C GLN A 26 26.19 -33.02 -9.73
N PRO A 27 26.15 -33.98 -10.68
CA PRO A 27 25.78 -33.69 -12.06
C PRO A 27 24.32 -33.23 -12.16
N ILE A 28 24.08 -32.25 -13.03
CA ILE A 28 22.74 -31.72 -13.33
C ILE A 28 22.49 -31.70 -14.83
N THR A 29 21.21 -31.71 -15.23
CA THR A 29 20.85 -31.63 -16.65
C THR A 29 20.95 -30.18 -17.15
N PRO A 30 21.29 -29.95 -18.44
CA PRO A 30 21.26 -28.61 -19.04
C PRO A 30 19.89 -27.93 -18.99
N THR A 31 18.82 -28.72 -19.04
CA THR A 31 17.44 -28.22 -18.89
C THR A 31 17.21 -27.68 -17.48
N LEU A 32 17.53 -28.46 -16.43
CA LEU A 32 17.41 -28.01 -15.04
C LEU A 32 18.25 -26.75 -14.78
N HIS A 33 19.48 -26.70 -15.31
CA HIS A 33 20.33 -25.52 -15.20
C HIS A 33 19.67 -24.27 -15.81
N THR A 34 19.14 -24.38 -17.02
CA THR A 34 18.43 -23.26 -17.70
C THR A 34 17.20 -22.81 -16.92
N GLU A 35 16.39 -23.75 -16.41
CA GLU A 35 15.20 -23.44 -15.61
C GLU A 35 15.57 -22.68 -14.32
N LEU A 36 16.64 -23.11 -13.63
CA LEU A 36 17.10 -22.47 -12.40
C LEU A 36 17.65 -21.07 -12.65
N LEU A 37 18.39 -20.85 -13.74
CA LEU A 37 18.86 -19.52 -14.12
C LEU A 37 17.70 -18.59 -14.50
N GLN A 38 16.69 -19.11 -15.20
CA GLN A 38 15.48 -18.35 -15.49
C GLN A 38 14.75 -17.99 -14.19
N ALA A 39 14.57 -18.94 -13.28
CA ALA A 39 13.96 -18.67 -11.98
C ALA A 39 14.76 -17.65 -11.16
N GLN A 40 16.10 -17.72 -11.18
CA GLN A 40 16.97 -16.75 -10.52
C GLN A 40 16.83 -15.35 -11.14
N SER A 41 16.73 -15.25 -12.47
CA SER A 41 16.46 -13.97 -13.16
C SER A 41 15.09 -13.38 -12.78
N ASN A 42 14.14 -14.23 -12.38
CA ASN A 42 12.84 -13.84 -11.85
C ASN A 42 12.85 -13.54 -10.33
N GLY A 43 14.02 -13.52 -9.69
CA GLY A 43 14.20 -13.16 -8.28
C GLY A 43 14.21 -14.33 -7.30
N ALA A 44 14.19 -15.57 -7.76
CA ALA A 44 14.38 -16.73 -6.89
C ALA A 44 15.85 -16.88 -6.46
N GLU A 45 16.08 -17.49 -5.31
CA GLU A 45 17.40 -17.95 -4.90
C GLU A 45 17.57 -19.43 -5.25
N ILE A 46 18.75 -19.81 -5.75
CA ILE A 46 19.11 -21.20 -5.95
C ILE A 46 19.66 -21.74 -4.63
N VAL A 47 18.98 -22.76 -4.09
CA VAL A 47 19.29 -23.37 -2.80
C VAL A 47 19.43 -24.89 -2.95
N PRO A 48 20.28 -25.55 -2.16
CA PRO A 48 20.32 -27.01 -2.14
C PRO A 48 19.06 -27.58 -1.51
N SER A 49 18.46 -28.57 -2.17
CA SER A 49 17.41 -29.41 -1.60
C SER A 49 17.98 -30.37 -0.53
N PRO A 50 17.15 -31.10 0.24
CA PRO A 50 17.63 -32.09 1.20
C PRO A 50 18.50 -33.20 0.60
N THR A 51 18.41 -33.45 -0.71
CA THR A 51 19.23 -34.44 -1.44
C THR A 51 20.50 -33.83 -2.07
N GLY A 52 20.71 -32.52 -1.92
CA GLY A 52 21.84 -31.78 -2.50
C GLY A 52 21.60 -31.26 -3.93
N GLN A 53 20.51 -31.64 -4.59
CA GLN A 53 20.19 -31.09 -5.91
C GLN A 53 19.74 -29.63 -5.80
N PRO A 54 20.07 -28.77 -6.79
CA PRO A 54 19.67 -27.37 -6.76
C PRO A 54 18.17 -27.20 -7.00
N MET A 55 17.56 -26.28 -6.26
CA MET A 55 16.15 -25.92 -6.38
C MET A 55 16.02 -24.40 -6.30
N ALA A 56 15.11 -23.82 -7.09
CA ALA A 56 14.78 -22.40 -6.98
C ALA A 56 13.75 -22.18 -5.87
N ARG A 57 14.01 -21.25 -4.96
CA ARG A 57 13.09 -20.82 -3.92
C ARG A 57 12.97 -19.30 -3.92
N MET A 58 11.75 -18.79 -4.00
CA MET A 58 11.52 -17.35 -3.80
C MET A 58 11.87 -16.97 -2.36
N PRO A 59 12.69 -15.93 -2.15
CA PRO A 59 12.99 -15.47 -0.80
C PRO A 59 11.70 -15.00 -0.14
N GLU A 60 11.46 -15.46 1.09
CA GLU A 60 10.35 -14.96 1.88
C GLU A 60 10.66 -13.56 2.39
N LEU A 61 9.66 -12.67 2.37
CA LEU A 61 9.81 -11.35 2.97
C LEU A 61 10.11 -11.48 4.47
N THR A 62 11.15 -10.78 4.89
CA THR A 62 11.47 -10.59 6.30
C THR A 62 10.42 -9.73 6.99
N ALA A 63 10.32 -9.82 8.32
CA ALA A 63 9.39 -8.98 9.07
C ALA A 63 9.58 -7.46 8.82
N PRO A 64 10.81 -6.91 8.75
CA PRO A 64 11.00 -5.49 8.41
C PRO A 64 10.48 -5.12 7.01
N GLN A 65 10.70 -5.98 6.00
CA GLN A 65 10.20 -5.73 4.64
C GLN A 65 8.66 -5.74 4.62
N LEU A 66 8.05 -6.70 5.32
CA LEU A 66 6.59 -6.81 5.37
C LEU A 66 5.95 -5.63 6.12
N ARG A 67 6.56 -5.16 7.22
CA ARG A 67 6.10 -3.93 7.91
C ARG A 67 6.14 -2.71 6.99
N SER A 68 7.23 -2.52 6.25
CA SER A 68 7.36 -1.42 5.30
C SER A 68 6.27 -1.46 4.22
N GLN A 69 6.01 -2.64 3.64
CA GLN A 69 4.94 -2.82 2.65
C GLN A 69 3.55 -2.53 3.25
N LEU A 70 3.27 -3.00 4.47
CA LEU A 70 2.00 -2.76 5.14
C LEU A 70 1.80 -1.28 5.51
N HIS A 71 2.86 -0.57 5.93
CA HIS A 71 2.80 0.87 6.16
C HIS A 71 2.48 1.65 4.89
N GLN A 72 3.06 1.25 3.76
CA GLN A 72 2.74 1.82 2.45
C GLN A 72 1.29 1.52 2.04
N ALA A 73 0.82 0.30 2.24
CA ALA A 73 -0.57 -0.08 1.96
C ALA A 73 -1.57 0.72 2.81
N LEU A 74 -1.29 0.92 4.11
CA LEU A 74 -2.12 1.74 5.00
C LEU A 74 -2.12 3.22 4.59
N ASN A 75 -1.00 3.75 4.10
CA ASN A 75 -0.93 5.10 3.54
C ASN A 75 -1.78 5.24 2.28
N HIS A 76 -1.69 4.25 1.40
CA HIS A 76 -2.43 4.25 0.14
C HIS A 76 -3.94 4.15 0.39
N GLU A 77 -4.38 3.29 1.30
CA GLU A 77 -5.80 3.17 1.66
C GLU A 77 -6.34 4.45 2.30
N ARG A 78 -5.56 5.11 3.16
CA ARG A 78 -5.92 6.42 3.71
C ARG A 78 -6.18 7.43 2.58
N LEU A 79 -5.23 7.58 1.67
CA LEU A 79 -5.33 8.54 0.55
C LEU A 79 -6.55 8.24 -0.33
N ARG A 80 -6.74 6.95 -0.67
CA ARG A 80 -7.90 6.49 -1.44
C ARG A 80 -9.22 6.90 -0.78
N ARG A 81 -9.31 6.82 0.55
CA ARG A 81 -10.50 7.21 1.33
C ARG A 81 -10.65 8.72 1.50
N GLU A 82 -9.56 9.45 1.64
CA GLU A 82 -9.59 10.92 1.67
C GLU A 82 -10.20 11.49 0.38
N ASP A 83 -9.96 10.83 -0.74
CA ASP A 83 -10.55 11.18 -2.04
C ASP A 83 -12.02 10.71 -2.19
N GLU A 84 -12.51 9.81 -1.33
CA GLU A 84 -13.92 9.42 -1.31
C GLU A 84 -14.79 10.52 -0.70
N GLY A 85 -16.00 10.70 -1.23
CA GLY A 85 -16.97 11.65 -0.68
C GLY A 85 -17.38 11.33 0.75
N PHE A 86 -17.94 12.32 1.43
CA PHE A 86 -18.36 12.25 2.83
C PHE A 86 -19.82 12.66 3.02
N CYS A 87 -20.45 12.17 4.08
CA CYS A 87 -21.82 12.53 4.42
C CYS A 87 -21.87 13.89 5.14
N TYR A 88 -22.71 14.80 4.66
CA TYR A 88 -23.02 16.06 5.31
C TYR A 88 -24.49 16.42 5.09
N GLN A 89 -25.22 16.67 6.18
CA GLN A 89 -26.66 16.98 6.17
C GLN A 89 -27.51 15.98 5.33
N GLY A 90 -27.16 14.69 5.38
CA GLY A 90 -27.88 13.64 4.65
C GLY A 90 -27.56 13.57 3.15
N LYS A 91 -26.56 14.32 2.68
CA LYS A 91 -26.05 14.31 1.31
C LYS A 91 -24.60 13.84 1.25
N THR A 92 -24.19 13.30 0.10
CA THR A 92 -22.79 12.96 -0.16
C THR A 92 -22.10 14.14 -0.85
N ILE A 93 -21.00 14.60 -0.28
CA ILE A 93 -20.18 15.71 -0.79
C ILE A 93 -18.85 15.14 -1.28
N ASP A 94 -18.41 15.56 -2.47
CA ASP A 94 -17.11 15.17 -3.01
C ASP A 94 -15.95 15.73 -2.16
N ALA A 95 -14.90 14.93 -1.97
CA ALA A 95 -13.72 15.28 -1.17
C ALA A 95 -12.39 15.21 -1.93
N ASP A 96 -12.42 14.94 -3.24
CA ASP A 96 -11.23 14.95 -4.07
C ASP A 96 -10.49 16.32 -4.01
N PRO A 97 -9.22 16.40 -4.45
CA PRO A 97 -8.44 17.63 -4.35
C PRO A 97 -9.08 18.88 -4.99
N ALA A 98 -9.81 18.72 -6.11
CA ALA A 98 -10.51 19.84 -6.72
C ALA A 98 -11.71 20.28 -5.87
N SER A 99 -12.44 19.31 -5.31
CA SER A 99 -13.58 19.55 -4.42
C SER A 99 -13.16 20.22 -3.11
N MET A 100 -12.02 19.84 -2.51
CA MET A 100 -11.43 20.56 -1.37
C MET A 100 -11.13 22.03 -1.67
N GLY A 101 -10.60 22.31 -2.88
CA GLY A 101 -10.38 23.67 -3.34
C GLY A 101 -11.67 24.48 -3.42
N ARG A 102 -12.74 23.90 -3.99
CA ARG A 102 -14.07 24.52 -4.07
C ARG A 102 -14.66 24.80 -2.70
N ILE A 103 -14.61 23.82 -1.79
CA ILE A 103 -15.10 23.97 -0.41
C ILE A 103 -14.36 25.12 0.26
N THR A 104 -13.02 25.15 0.16
CA THR A 104 -12.20 26.21 0.74
C THR A 104 -12.57 27.60 0.21
N SER A 105 -12.71 27.75 -1.12
CA SER A 105 -13.12 29.02 -1.73
C SER A 105 -14.51 29.47 -1.29
N ALA A 106 -15.48 28.55 -1.21
CA ALA A 106 -16.84 28.85 -0.76
C ALA A 106 -16.89 29.24 0.73
N VAL A 107 -16.10 28.58 1.58
CA VAL A 107 -15.95 28.98 2.99
C VAL A 107 -15.39 30.40 3.11
N MET A 108 -14.35 30.75 2.33
CA MET A 108 -13.80 32.10 2.35
C MET A 108 -14.84 33.15 1.94
N ALA A 109 -15.66 32.87 0.91
CA ALA A 109 -16.75 33.75 0.50
C ALA A 109 -17.83 33.89 1.60
N ALA A 110 -18.21 32.78 2.24
CA ALA A 110 -19.15 32.78 3.36
C ALA A 110 -18.64 33.59 4.56
N MET A 111 -17.36 33.45 4.90
CA MET A 111 -16.72 34.22 5.98
C MET A 111 -16.68 35.72 5.66
N ALA A 112 -16.37 36.09 4.41
CA ALA A 112 -16.37 37.49 3.97
C ALA A 112 -17.76 38.12 3.99
N ALA A 113 -18.78 37.41 3.49
CA ALA A 113 -20.17 37.88 3.57
C ALA A 113 -20.60 38.10 5.03
N LYS A 114 -20.30 37.14 5.90
CA LYS A 114 -20.61 37.22 7.34
C LYS A 114 -19.90 38.39 8.02
N SER A 115 -18.63 38.65 7.70
CA SER A 115 -17.86 39.75 8.31
C SER A 115 -18.36 41.14 7.87
N LEU A 116 -18.90 41.24 6.66
CA LEU A 116 -19.54 42.45 6.13
C LEU A 116 -21.02 42.60 6.53
N GLY A 117 -21.56 41.65 7.29
CA GLY A 117 -22.98 41.63 7.66
C GLY A 117 -23.93 41.39 6.47
N GLN A 118 -23.42 40.80 5.38
CA GLN A 118 -24.21 40.47 4.20
C GLN A 118 -24.81 39.06 4.32
N PRO A 119 -26.02 38.82 3.79
CA PRO A 119 -26.56 37.48 3.71
C PRO A 119 -25.71 36.62 2.75
N PHE A 120 -25.57 35.34 3.07
CA PHE A 120 -24.93 34.35 2.23
C PHE A 120 -25.83 33.13 2.11
N VAL A 121 -26.09 32.72 0.88
CA VAL A 121 -26.75 31.46 0.53
C VAL A 121 -26.09 30.95 -0.74
N THR A 122 -25.85 29.64 -0.81
CA THR A 122 -25.39 28.96 -2.01
C THR A 122 -26.16 27.66 -2.21
N SER A 123 -26.49 27.32 -3.45
CA SER A 123 -26.97 25.98 -3.81
C SER A 123 -25.76 25.14 -4.20
N TRP A 124 -25.34 24.26 -3.30
CA TRP A 124 -24.21 23.38 -3.50
C TRP A 124 -24.64 22.13 -4.27
N THR A 125 -23.93 21.78 -5.35
CA THR A 125 -24.16 20.52 -6.07
C THR A 125 -23.43 19.39 -5.37
N CYS A 126 -24.19 18.43 -4.83
CA CYS A 126 -23.70 17.22 -4.18
C CYS A 126 -23.22 16.18 -5.21
N ALA A 127 -22.54 15.13 -4.73
CA ALA A 127 -21.96 14.08 -5.57
C ALA A 127 -22.99 13.34 -6.44
N ASP A 128 -24.24 13.24 -5.98
CA ASP A 128 -25.38 12.65 -6.70
C ASP A 128 -26.07 13.63 -7.67
N ASN A 129 -25.48 14.80 -7.90
CA ASN A 129 -26.04 15.94 -8.62
C ASN A 129 -27.31 16.55 -7.99
N SER A 130 -27.65 16.18 -6.76
CA SER A 130 -28.68 16.90 -6.02
C SER A 130 -28.15 18.22 -5.48
N GLU A 131 -29.06 19.11 -5.08
CA GLU A 131 -28.71 20.41 -4.52
C GLU A 131 -28.87 20.42 -3.00
N LEU A 132 -27.95 21.10 -2.32
CA LEU A 132 -27.98 21.38 -0.89
C LEU A 132 -27.84 22.89 -0.68
N GLU A 133 -28.88 23.53 -0.16
CA GLU A 133 -28.82 24.95 0.19
C GLU A 133 -28.03 25.14 1.48
N LEU A 134 -26.99 25.97 1.43
CA LEU A 134 -26.12 26.26 2.55
C LEU A 134 -26.06 27.76 2.80
N ASP A 135 -26.35 28.16 4.04
CA ASP A 135 -26.00 29.47 4.55
C ASP A 135 -24.51 29.52 4.96
N ALA A 136 -24.06 30.65 5.50
CA ALA A 136 -22.66 30.78 5.91
C ALA A 136 -22.27 29.75 7.00
N VAL A 137 -23.18 29.42 7.91
CA VAL A 137 -22.93 28.45 8.99
C VAL A 137 -22.85 27.04 8.41
N GLY A 138 -23.76 26.69 7.51
CA GLY A 138 -23.77 25.42 6.79
C GLY A 138 -22.51 25.22 5.95
N MET A 139 -22.02 26.27 5.27
CA MET A 139 -20.79 26.21 4.49
C MET A 139 -19.56 25.96 5.37
N MET A 140 -19.45 26.66 6.50
CA MET A 140 -18.36 26.42 7.47
C MET A 140 -18.47 25.04 8.13
N GLY A 141 -19.69 24.59 8.46
CA GLY A 141 -19.95 23.26 9.01
C GLY A 141 -19.54 22.13 8.07
N MET A 142 -19.69 22.31 6.76
CA MET A 142 -19.26 21.33 5.77
C MET A 142 -17.73 21.13 5.80
N ALA A 143 -16.97 22.21 5.93
CA ALA A 143 -15.52 22.13 6.04
C ALA A 143 -15.06 21.53 7.38
N VAL A 144 -15.78 21.78 8.47
CA VAL A 144 -15.52 21.13 9.77
C VAL A 144 -15.75 19.62 9.67
N ALA A 145 -16.88 19.19 9.09
CA ALA A 145 -17.18 17.77 8.90
C ALA A 145 -16.11 17.05 8.05
N LEU A 146 -15.64 17.68 6.96
CA LEU A 146 -14.53 17.15 6.17
C LEU A 146 -13.24 17.03 7.00
N ALA A 147 -12.90 18.05 7.79
CA ALA A 147 -11.70 18.03 8.63
C ALA A 147 -11.77 16.94 9.71
N GLU A 148 -12.93 16.76 10.36
CA GLU A 148 -13.14 15.73 11.37
C GLU A 148 -13.03 14.32 10.77
N ARG A 149 -13.62 14.08 9.60
CA ARG A 149 -13.49 12.81 8.88
C ARG A 149 -12.03 12.53 8.51
N ASN A 150 -11.33 13.51 7.94
CA ASN A 150 -9.93 13.32 7.56
C ASN A 150 -9.05 13.04 8.78
N GLU A 151 -9.28 13.72 9.91
CA GLU A 151 -8.56 13.39 11.15
C GLU A 151 -8.88 11.97 11.64
N ALA A 152 -10.12 11.50 11.53
CA ALA A 152 -10.47 10.12 11.88
C ALA A 152 -9.72 9.09 11.00
N LEU A 153 -9.63 9.34 9.69
CA LEU A 153 -8.84 8.51 8.76
C LEU A 153 -7.34 8.52 9.13
N HIS A 154 -6.78 9.69 9.43
CA HIS A 154 -5.40 9.82 9.86
C HIS A 154 -5.14 9.12 11.20
N ALA A 155 -6.01 9.29 12.19
CA ALA A 155 -5.92 8.64 13.49
C ALA A 155 -5.97 7.12 13.36
N HIS A 156 -6.89 6.60 12.55
CA HIS A 156 -6.98 5.18 12.25
C HIS A 156 -5.69 4.66 11.60
N CYS A 157 -5.17 5.34 10.57
CA CYS A 157 -3.93 4.97 9.90
C CYS A 157 -2.74 4.90 10.89
N ARG A 158 -2.61 5.90 11.79
CA ARG A 158 -1.55 5.91 12.81
C ARG A 158 -1.67 4.73 13.77
N ALA A 159 -2.88 4.45 14.26
CA ALA A 159 -3.13 3.32 15.16
C ALA A 159 -2.79 1.97 14.50
N ARG A 160 -3.22 1.77 13.24
CA ARG A 160 -2.95 0.54 12.48
C ARG A 160 -1.47 0.33 12.19
N LYS A 161 -0.71 1.40 11.93
CA LYS A 161 0.76 1.30 11.77
C LYS A 161 1.46 0.89 13.07
N ALA A 162 1.04 1.47 14.20
CA ALA A 162 1.56 1.09 15.50
C ALA A 162 1.27 -0.39 15.83
N GLU A 163 0.09 -0.90 15.45
CA GLU A 163 -0.22 -2.33 15.54
C GLU A 163 0.75 -3.17 14.68
N VAL A 164 0.92 -2.83 13.40
CA VAL A 164 1.86 -3.50 12.48
C VAL A 164 3.28 -3.56 13.06
N ASP A 165 3.73 -2.48 13.69
CA ASP A 165 5.08 -2.43 14.29
C ASP A 165 5.26 -3.44 15.42
N ALA A 166 4.19 -3.75 16.16
CA ALA A 166 4.19 -4.70 17.26
C ALA A 166 3.99 -6.18 16.84
N LEU A 167 3.57 -6.46 15.60
CA LEU A 167 3.27 -7.82 15.13
C LEU A 167 4.53 -8.66 14.85
N ASP A 168 4.41 -9.98 15.07
CA ASP A 168 5.39 -10.96 14.60
C ASP A 168 5.20 -11.30 13.11
N LEU A 169 6.12 -12.07 12.52
CA LEU A 169 6.06 -12.41 11.09
C LEU A 169 4.78 -13.16 10.69
N LYS A 170 4.26 -14.02 11.57
CA LYS A 170 3.06 -14.80 11.28
C LYS A 170 1.83 -13.90 11.22
N ALA A 171 1.69 -13.01 12.19
CA ALA A 171 0.60 -12.06 12.27
C ALA A 171 0.69 -10.99 11.16
N LEU A 172 1.90 -10.52 10.82
CA LEU A 172 2.12 -9.62 9.70
C LEU A 172 1.60 -10.21 8.37
N LYS A 173 1.85 -11.50 8.13
CA LYS A 173 1.36 -12.21 6.92
C LYS A 173 -0.17 -12.30 6.86
N ALA A 174 -0.85 -12.24 8.00
CA ALA A 174 -2.31 -12.32 8.10
C ALA A 174 -2.99 -10.94 8.18
N PHE A 175 -2.23 -9.85 8.27
CA PHE A 175 -2.76 -8.52 8.45
C PHE A 175 -3.45 -8.00 7.19
N VAL A 176 -4.64 -7.40 7.35
CA VAL A 176 -5.43 -6.82 6.25
C VAL A 176 -5.46 -5.29 6.37
N PRO A 177 -4.72 -4.55 5.52
CA PRO A 177 -4.66 -3.08 5.59
C PRO A 177 -6.01 -2.38 5.39
N ALA A 178 -6.90 -2.93 4.57
CA ALA A 178 -8.19 -2.33 4.24
C ALA A 178 -9.28 -2.51 5.32
N ALA A 179 -8.99 -3.24 6.41
CA ALA A 179 -9.97 -3.55 7.44
C ALA A 179 -10.06 -2.46 8.52
N GLY A 180 -11.30 -2.18 8.97
CA GLY A 180 -11.58 -1.42 10.19
C GLY A 180 -11.57 0.10 10.06
N TRP A 181 -11.42 0.64 8.86
CA TRP A 181 -11.43 2.08 8.61
C TRP A 181 -12.81 2.70 8.91
N PRO A 182 -12.85 3.95 9.42
CA PRO A 182 -14.09 4.69 9.54
C PRO A 182 -14.64 5.09 8.15
N ASP A 183 -15.94 5.34 8.11
CA ASP A 183 -16.67 5.87 6.95
C ASP A 183 -16.42 7.39 6.79
#